data_AF-A0A925FIZ6-F1
#
_entry.id   AF-A0A925FIZ6-F1
#
_cell.length_a   1.000
_cell.length_b   1.000
_cell.length_c   1.000
_cell.angle_alpha   90.00
_cell.angle_beta   90.00
_cell.angle_gamma   90.00
#
_symmetry.space_group_name_H-M   'P 1'
#
loop_
_entity.id
_entity.type
_entity.pdbx_description
1 polymer ?
#
loop_
_entity_poly.entity_id
_entity_poly.type
_entity_poly.pdbx_seq_one_letter_code
_entity_poly.pdbx_strand_id
1 'polypeptide(L)'
;MGKQDYTPHQQGIIKRFYEHRDTLALQRLGELVSDLYVETSEAKLTRAWKNVHKQLLAAGVHAHQTQTIVAERDLGALAKLLAELA
;
A
#
# COMPACT_ATOMS: atom_id res chain seq x y z
N MET A 1 19.05 18.98 1.15
CA MET A 1 18.45 18.27 2.30
C MET A 1 19.11 16.90 2.43
N GLY A 2 19.45 16.49 3.65
CA GLY A 2 20.56 15.60 3.99
C GLY A 2 20.46 14.14 3.53
N LYS A 3 21.59 13.60 3.05
CA LYS A 3 21.84 12.17 2.89
C LYS A 3 21.97 11.56 4.30
N GLN A 4 21.00 10.75 4.69
CA GLN A 4 21.12 9.91 5.88
C GLN A 4 22.01 8.72 5.52
N ASP A 5 23.25 8.72 6.00
CA ASP A 5 24.20 7.63 5.81
C ASP A 5 23.81 6.46 6.72
N TYR A 6 23.11 5.47 6.15
CA TYR A 6 22.71 4.26 6.86
C TYR A 6 23.91 3.32 7.02
N THR A 7 24.12 2.81 8.23
CA THR A 7 25.16 1.82 8.54
C THR A 7 24.96 0.51 7.76
N PRO A 8 26.00 -0.33 7.53
CA PRO A 8 25.88 -1.56 6.75
C PRO A 8 24.77 -2.51 7.24
N HIS A 9 24.55 -2.55 8.56
CA HIS A 9 23.46 -3.28 9.18
C HIS A 9 22.07 -2.70 8.84
N GLN A 10 21.93 -1.37 8.89
CA GLN A 10 20.69 -0.68 8.52
C GLN A 10 20.39 -0.82 7.02
N GLN A 11 21.42 -0.80 6.15
CA GLN A 11 21.25 -1.08 4.73
C GLN A 11 20.75 -2.50 4.49
N GLY A 12 21.24 -3.50 5.24
CA GLY A 12 20.75 -4.88 5.17
C GLY A 12 19.31 -5.05 5.64
N ILE A 13 18.84 -4.22 6.58
CA ILE A 13 17.43 -4.17 7.00
C ILE A 13 16.58 -3.49 5.93
N ILE A 14 17.02 -2.36 5.38
CA ILE A 14 16.34 -1.63 4.31
C ILE A 14 16.22 -2.52 3.06
N LYS A 15 17.29 -3.22 2.69
CA LYS A 15 17.33 -4.11 1.52
C LYS A 15 16.39 -5.31 1.69
N ARG A 16 16.41 -5.98 2.85
CA ARG A 16 15.46 -7.07 3.17
C ARG A 16 14.01 -6.61 3.24
N PHE A 17 13.79 -5.38 3.70
CA PHE A 17 12.47 -4.76 3.69
C PHE A 17 11.94 -4.55 2.25
N TYR A 18 12.79 -4.23 1.27
CA TYR A 18 12.41 -4.21 -0.14
C TYR A 18 12.35 -5.60 -0.78
N GLU A 19 13.22 -6.53 -0.40
CA GLU A 19 13.27 -7.91 -0.95
C GLU A 19 12.07 -8.79 -0.52
N HIS A 20 11.44 -8.50 0.62
CA HIS A 20 10.25 -9.23 1.11
C HIS A 20 8.98 -8.37 1.15
N ARG A 21 9.02 -7.21 0.50
CA ARG A 21 7.94 -6.22 0.52
C ARG A 21 6.66 -6.76 -0.11
N ASP A 22 6.79 -7.49 -1.22
CA ASP A 22 5.66 -7.82 -2.08
C ASP A 22 4.71 -8.82 -1.41
N THR A 23 5.22 -9.88 -0.78
CA THR A 23 4.39 -10.93 -0.18
C THR A 23 3.64 -10.46 1.08
N LEU A 24 4.30 -9.66 1.92
CA LEU A 24 3.68 -9.12 3.14
C LEU A 24 2.77 -7.93 2.86
N ALA A 25 3.10 -7.10 1.85
CA ALA A 25 2.26 -5.98 1.46
C ALA A 25 0.95 -6.45 0.83
N LEU A 26 0.97 -7.50 0.00
CA LEU A 26 -0.22 -8.08 -0.61
C LEU A 26 -1.20 -8.65 0.41
N GLN A 27 -0.72 -9.42 1.40
CA GLN A 27 -1.58 -9.91 2.48
C GLN A 27 -2.24 -8.75 3.25
N ARG A 28 -1.47 -7.73 3.61
CA ARG A 28 -1.99 -6.54 4.33
C ARG A 28 -2.95 -5.71 3.48
N LEU A 29 -2.74 -5.65 2.17
CA LEU A 29 -3.63 -4.98 1.23
C LEU A 29 -4.96 -5.74 1.07
N GLY A 30 -4.93 -7.08 1.06
CA GLY A 30 -6.14 -7.90 1.05
C GLY A 30 -6.99 -7.76 2.33
N GLU A 31 -6.34 -7.69 3.50
CA GLU A 31 -7.02 -7.36 4.77
C GLU A 31 -7.66 -5.97 4.71
N LEU A 32 -6.93 -4.97 4.21
CA LEU A 32 -7.45 -3.60 4.05
C LEU A 32 -8.66 -3.49 3.12
N VAL A 33 -8.72 -4.26 2.02
CA VAL A 33 -9.89 -4.31 1.13
C VAL A 33 -11.10 -4.90 1.84
N SER A 34 -10.89 -5.97 2.62
CA SER A 34 -11.95 -6.61 3.40
C SER A 34 -12.50 -5.67 4.47
N ASP A 35 -11.60 -4.96 5.18
CA ASP A 35 -11.98 -3.93 6.15
C ASP A 35 -12.73 -2.76 5.51
N LEU A 36 -12.28 -2.29 4.35
CA LEU A 36 -12.96 -1.23 3.60
C LEU A 36 -14.37 -1.63 3.14
N TYR A 37 -14.59 -2.91 2.85
CA TYR A 37 -15.90 -3.41 2.41
C TYR A 37 -16.95 -3.42 3.54
N VAL A 38 -16.53 -3.66 4.78
CA VAL A 38 -17.44 -3.80 5.93
C VAL A 38 -17.55 -2.51 6.75
N GLU A 39 -16.58 -1.60 6.65
CA GLU A 39 -16.56 -0.36 7.42
C GLU A 39 -17.64 0.65 6.97
N THR A 40 -18.39 1.19 7.92
CA THR A 40 -19.50 2.12 7.68
C THR A 40 -19.19 3.54 8.14
N SER A 41 -18.10 3.73 8.90
CA SER A 41 -17.66 5.05 9.35
C SER A 41 -16.87 5.78 8.26
N GLU A 42 -17.43 6.87 7.75
CA GLU A 42 -16.79 7.82 6.82
C GLU A 42 -15.36 8.23 7.23
N ALA A 43 -15.14 8.49 8.53
CA ALA A 43 -13.84 8.89 9.05
C ALA A 43 -12.81 7.75 8.95
N LYS A 44 -13.23 6.51 9.25
CA LYS A 44 -12.36 5.33 9.16
C LYS A 44 -12.12 4.93 7.71
N LEU A 45 -13.14 4.99 6.85
CA LEU A 45 -13.00 4.79 5.40
C LEU A 45 -11.97 5.75 4.82
N THR A 46 -12.05 7.05 5.13
CA THR A 46 -11.09 8.05 4.67
C THR A 46 -9.67 7.73 5.12
N ARG A 47 -9.50 7.28 6.36
CA ARG A 47 -8.20 6.87 6.90
C ARG A 47 -7.66 5.60 6.25
N ALA A 48 -8.54 4.62 5.99
CA ALA A 48 -8.21 3.37 5.33
C ALA A 48 -7.77 3.62 3.87
N TRP A 49 -8.50 4.43 3.11
CA TRP A 49 -8.12 4.84 1.75
C TRP A 49 -6.78 5.58 1.69
N LYS A 50 -6.50 6.44 2.68
CA LYS A 50 -5.18 7.08 2.81
C LYS A 50 -4.06 6.07 3.09
N ASN A 51 -4.35 5.01 3.84
CA ASN A 51 -3.41 3.93 4.10
C ASN A 51 -3.21 3.05 2.85
N VAL A 52 -4.28 2.70 2.13
CA VAL A 52 -4.21 1.98 0.84
C VAL A 52 -3.29 2.71 -0.13
N HIS A 53 -3.47 4.03 -0.31
CA HIS A 53 -2.61 4.84 -1.16
C HIS A 53 -1.12 4.69 -0.79
N LYS A 54 -0.80 4.81 0.50
CA LYS A 54 0.58 4.65 0.98
C LYS A 54 1.13 3.25 0.74
N GLN A 55 0.33 2.22 0.98
CA GLN A 55 0.75 0.83 0.82
C GLN A 55 0.97 0.48 -0.65
N LEU A 56 0.11 0.94 -1.57
CA LEU A 56 0.28 0.73 -3.01
C LEU A 56 1.52 1.45 -3.56
N LEU A 57 1.77 2.69 -3.15
CA LEU A 57 3.03 3.38 -3.49
C LEU A 57 4.24 2.61 -2.92
N ALA A 58 4.11 2.13 -1.69
CA ALA A 58 5.10 1.28 -1.05
C ALA A 58 5.12 -0.15 -1.63
N ALA A 59 4.24 -0.53 -2.55
CA ALA A 59 4.32 -1.76 -3.33
C ALA A 59 4.92 -1.51 -4.72
N GLY A 60 5.18 -0.25 -5.09
CA GLY A 60 5.76 0.13 -6.38
C GLY A 60 4.73 0.45 -7.46
N VAL A 61 3.44 0.50 -7.11
CA VAL A 61 2.38 0.92 -8.03
C VAL A 61 2.57 2.39 -8.42
N HIS A 62 2.40 2.69 -9.70
CA HIS A 62 2.51 4.05 -10.22
C HIS A 62 1.50 5.00 -9.57
N ALA A 63 2.01 6.11 -9.01
CA ALA A 63 1.22 7.09 -8.25
C ALA A 63 -0.05 7.58 -8.95
N HIS A 64 0.00 7.78 -10.28
CA HIS A 64 -1.17 8.18 -11.05
C HIS A 64 -2.32 7.16 -10.94
N GLN A 65 -2.01 5.88 -11.08
CA GLN A 65 -2.98 4.79 -11.01
C GLN A 65 -3.53 4.66 -9.59
N THR A 66 -2.66 4.80 -8.58
CA THR A 66 -3.05 4.79 -7.17
C THR A 66 -3.98 5.93 -6.80
N GLN A 67 -3.72 7.12 -7.35
CA GLN A 67 -4.46 8.33 -7.04
C GLN A 67 -5.88 8.30 -7.61
N THR A 68 -6.06 7.78 -8.83
CA THR A 68 -7.39 7.55 -9.42
C THR A 68 -8.22 6.59 -8.57
N ILE A 69 -7.68 5.41 -8.24
CA ILE A 69 -8.39 4.38 -7.46
C ILE A 69 -8.83 4.91 -6.08
N VAL A 70 -7.95 5.66 -5.42
CA VAL A 70 -8.22 6.21 -4.08
C VAL A 70 -9.18 7.40 -4.12
N ALA A 71 -9.10 8.25 -5.15
CA ALA A 71 -10.00 9.39 -5.31
C ALA A 71 -11.44 8.96 -5.60
N GLU A 72 -11.59 7.95 -6.46
CA GLU A 72 -12.89 7.37 -6.82
C GLU A 72 -13.41 6.39 -5.77
N ARG A 73 -12.56 6.02 -4.78
CA ARG A 73 -12.83 4.97 -3.79
C ARG A 73 -13.30 3.67 -4.45
N ASP A 74 -12.70 3.33 -5.59
CA ASP A 74 -13.09 2.17 -6.39
C ASP A 74 -12.49 0.88 -5.82
N LEU A 75 -13.29 0.17 -5.04
CA LEU A 75 -12.94 -1.13 -4.45
C LEU A 75 -12.70 -2.22 -5.51
N GLY A 76 -13.41 -2.18 -6.64
CA GLY A 76 -13.27 -3.16 -7.70
C GLY A 76 -11.94 -3.00 -8.44
N ALA A 77 -11.60 -1.77 -8.80
CA ALA A 77 -10.30 -1.44 -9.39
C ALA A 77 -9.14 -1.77 -8.44
N LEU A 78 -9.31 -1.51 -7.14
CA LEU A 78 -8.33 -1.88 -6.11
C LEU A 78 -8.14 -3.40 -6.05
N ALA A 79 -9.21 -4.19 -5.96
CA ALA A 79 -9.14 -5.64 -5.89
C ALA A 79 -8.47 -6.25 -7.13
N LYS A 80 -8.80 -5.73 -8.33
CA LYS A 80 -8.17 -6.16 -9.58
C LYS A 80 -6.67 -5.86 -9.60
N LEU A 81 -6.27 -4.66 -9.20
CA LEU A 81 -4.87 -4.26 -9.11
C LEU A 81 -4.08 -5.15 -8.15
N LEU A 82 -4.67 -5.52 -7.00
CA LEU A 82 -4.02 -6.44 -6.06
C LEU A 82 -3.87 -7.85 -6.62
N ALA A 83 -4.85 -8.34 -7.37
CA ALA A 83 -4.76 -9.64 -8.04
C ALA A 83 -3.68 -9.68 -9.13
N GLU A 84 -3.37 -8.55 -9.78
CA GLU A 84 -2.29 -8.44 -10.77
C GLU A 84 -0.89 -8.34 -10.13
N LEU A 85 -0.82 -7.94 -8.86
CA LEU A 85 0.44 -7.83 -8.11
C LEU A 85 0.84 -9.13 -7.39
N ALA A 86 -0.11 -10.05 -7.16
CA ALA A 86 0.07 -11.34 -6.50
C ALA A 86 0.55 -12.45 -7.45
#